data_AF-A0A954BN88-F1
#
_entry.id   AF-A0A954BN88-F1
#
_cell.length_a   1.000
_cell.length_b   1.000
_cell.length_c   1.000
_cell.angle_alpha   90.00
_cell.angle_beta   90.00
_cell.angle_gamma   90.00
#
_symmetry.space_group_name_H-M   'P 1'
#
loop_
_entity.id
_entity.type
_entity.pdbx_description
1 polymer ?
#
loop_
_entity_poly.entity_id
_entity_poly.type
_entity_poly.pdbx_seq_one_letter_code
_entity_poly.pdbx_strand_id
1 'polypeptide(L)'
;MVLSISPLDDALIRFDAAAAVMARHNPFATAGAFLEMLVHATWRGDFNPPGFDVDPNFRGSDFNSPEDWLHIPIEAPRFRLTQGQVALRPRPFEIFEGSSHTLLSVMYCAAHLPGAQKAWDDLLDHGNGNMYLHGKKDALAALAQLPLSAYSEEAQIYLSRLFIPRVMLQRWLDLRSSQFAGVFCPDRSGDDRPASRAANDHSSHPEQGKRGRPTLAAWERITTWALQLDADFPDMPRKELAGRLHEMAKSEFGAGEVPSESTILRRLSSLLDNS
;
A
#
# COMPACT_ATOMS: atom_id res chain seq x y z
N MET A 1 -4.69 -16.96 19.41
CA MET A 1 -3.23 -17.14 19.57
C MET A 1 -2.58 -15.79 19.26
N VAL A 2 -1.54 -15.35 19.99
CA VAL A 2 -0.85 -14.09 19.66
C VAL A 2 0.22 -14.43 18.61
N LEU A 3 0.05 -13.91 17.40
CA LEU A 3 0.99 -14.15 16.30
C LEU A 3 2.05 -13.04 16.27
N SER A 4 3.31 -13.42 16.09
CA SER A 4 4.39 -12.49 15.74
C SER A 4 4.63 -12.60 14.24
N ILE A 5 4.24 -11.57 13.49
CA ILE A 5 4.53 -11.50 12.05
C ILE A 5 5.92 -10.90 11.87
N SER A 6 6.83 -11.70 11.33
CA SER A 6 8.17 -11.23 10.99
C SER A 6 8.11 -10.30 9.77
N PRO A 7 8.96 -9.25 9.70
CA PRO A 7 9.15 -8.51 8.44
C PRO A 7 9.63 -9.40 7.28
N LEU A 8 10.19 -10.58 7.61
CA LEU A 8 10.64 -11.61 6.67
C LEU A 8 9.59 -12.71 6.44
N ASP A 9 8.43 -12.63 7.07
CA ASP A 9 7.34 -13.57 6.82
C ASP A 9 6.86 -13.39 5.38
N ASP A 10 7.05 -14.44 4.57
CA ASP A 10 6.66 -14.47 3.16
C ASP A 10 5.23 -14.96 2.98
N ALA A 11 4.58 -15.52 4.01
CA ALA A 11 3.22 -16.03 3.90
C ALA A 11 2.17 -14.90 4.00
N LEU A 12 2.48 -13.82 4.72
CA LEU A 12 1.59 -12.69 4.96
C LEU A 12 2.13 -11.43 4.29
N ILE A 13 1.24 -10.58 3.80
CA ILE A 13 1.58 -9.26 3.28
C ILE A 13 0.66 -8.17 3.85
N ARG A 14 1.24 -7.02 4.19
CA ARG A 14 0.51 -5.83 4.64
C ARG A 14 -0.26 -5.18 3.47
N PHE A 15 -1.41 -4.59 3.74
CA PHE A 15 -2.29 -3.99 2.71
C PHE A 15 -1.60 -2.92 1.87
N ASP A 16 -0.87 -1.99 2.48
CA ASP A 16 -0.11 -0.98 1.74
C ASP A 16 0.98 -1.58 0.83
N ALA A 17 1.69 -2.60 1.31
CA ALA A 17 2.71 -3.31 0.55
C ALA A 17 2.08 -4.07 -0.62
N ALA A 18 0.96 -4.76 -0.39
CA ALA A 18 0.20 -5.43 -1.44
C ALA A 18 -0.28 -4.43 -2.49
N ALA A 19 -0.86 -3.31 -2.07
CA ALA A 19 -1.33 -2.27 -2.97
C ALA A 19 -0.20 -1.65 -3.80
N ALA A 20 0.99 -1.45 -3.21
CA ALA A 20 2.17 -1.00 -3.93
C ALA A 20 2.66 -2.04 -4.96
N VAL A 21 2.63 -3.33 -4.63
CA VAL A 21 2.96 -4.40 -5.58
C VAL A 21 1.96 -4.41 -6.74
N MET A 22 0.66 -4.26 -6.48
CA MET A 22 -0.37 -4.22 -7.52
C MET A 22 -0.22 -3.00 -8.42
N ALA A 23 0.05 -1.82 -7.86
CA ALA A 23 0.29 -0.59 -8.62
C ALA A 23 1.48 -0.68 -9.57
N ARG A 24 2.52 -1.44 -9.22
CA ARG A 24 3.66 -1.67 -10.12
C ARG A 24 3.31 -2.57 -11.30
N HIS A 25 2.33 -3.45 -11.15
CA HIS A 25 1.88 -4.38 -12.19
C HIS A 25 0.70 -3.82 -13.01
N ASN A 26 0.12 -2.69 -12.61
CA ASN A 26 -0.98 -2.06 -13.33
C ASN A 26 -0.71 -0.56 -13.53
N PRO A 27 -0.46 -0.11 -14.78
CA PRO A 27 -0.12 1.28 -15.05
C PRO A 27 -1.30 2.26 -14.93
N PHE A 28 -2.52 1.76 -14.75
CA PHE A 28 -3.76 2.54 -14.79
C PHE A 28 -4.31 2.88 -13.39
N ALA A 29 -3.70 2.36 -12.32
CA ALA A 29 -4.19 2.56 -10.96
C ALA A 29 -3.04 2.81 -9.97
N THR A 30 -3.30 3.68 -9.00
CA THR A 30 -2.32 4.02 -7.96
C THR A 30 -2.37 3.02 -6.81
N ALA A 31 -1.32 3.00 -5.98
CA ALA A 31 -1.32 2.22 -4.74
C ALA A 31 -2.48 2.63 -3.81
N GLY A 32 -2.86 3.92 -3.79
CA GLY A 32 -4.02 4.37 -3.02
C GLY A 32 -5.33 3.75 -3.51
N ALA A 33 -5.53 3.66 -4.83
CA ALA A 33 -6.72 3.02 -5.40
C ALA A 33 -6.77 1.52 -5.10
N PHE A 34 -5.62 0.82 -5.16
CA PHE A 34 -5.56 -0.58 -4.77
C PHE A 34 -5.78 -0.79 -3.27
N LEU A 35 -5.26 0.09 -2.41
CA LEU A 35 -5.54 0.04 -0.99
C LEU A 35 -7.03 0.21 -0.70
N GLU A 36 -7.68 1.19 -1.34
CA GLU A 36 -9.13 1.37 -1.23
C GLU A 36 -9.90 0.11 -1.68
N MET A 37 -9.48 -0.51 -2.79
CA MET A 37 -10.09 -1.75 -3.27
C MET A 37 -9.96 -2.89 -2.26
N LEU A 38 -8.80 -3.05 -1.61
CA LEU A 38 -8.58 -4.06 -0.57
C LEU A 38 -9.43 -3.79 0.69
N VAL A 39 -9.56 -2.52 1.08
CA VAL A 39 -10.42 -2.11 2.21
C VAL A 39 -11.89 -2.40 1.91
N HIS A 40 -12.37 -2.06 0.71
CA HIS A 40 -13.75 -2.38 0.31
C HIS A 40 -14.00 -3.89 0.26
N ALA A 41 -13.05 -4.67 -0.27
CA ALA A 41 -13.15 -6.13 -0.28
C ALA A 41 -13.26 -6.69 1.15
N THR A 42 -12.47 -6.14 2.08
CA THR A 42 -12.55 -6.49 3.49
C THR A 42 -13.93 -6.23 4.07
N TRP A 43 -14.51 -5.04 3.83
CA TRP A 43 -15.84 -4.71 4.35
C TRP A 43 -16.96 -5.55 3.74
N ARG A 44 -16.82 -5.97 2.48
CA ARG A 44 -17.75 -6.90 1.82
C ARG A 44 -17.67 -8.32 2.37
N GLY A 45 -16.65 -8.63 3.17
CA GLY A 45 -16.39 -9.98 3.64
C GLY A 45 -15.73 -10.88 2.59
N ASP A 46 -15.15 -10.31 1.54
CA ASP A 46 -14.47 -11.10 0.48
C ASP A 46 -13.28 -11.91 1.03
N PHE A 47 -12.75 -11.51 2.18
CA PHE A 47 -11.65 -12.17 2.91
C PHE A 47 -12.12 -12.89 4.18
N ASN A 48 -13.43 -13.05 4.37
CA ASN A 48 -13.96 -13.90 5.43
C ASN A 48 -13.78 -15.37 5.04
N PRO A 49 -13.57 -16.28 6.01
CA PRO A 49 -13.49 -17.70 5.70
C PRO A 49 -14.82 -18.20 5.10
N PRO A 50 -14.78 -19.15 4.14
CA PRO A 50 -15.97 -19.68 3.50
C PRO A 50 -17.00 -20.19 4.53
N GLY A 51 -18.26 -19.79 4.39
CA GLY A 51 -19.34 -20.19 5.30
C GLY A 51 -19.52 -19.32 6.54
N PHE A 52 -18.61 -18.37 6.82
CA PHE A 52 -18.70 -17.46 7.97
C PHE A 52 -20.04 -16.70 8.06
N ASP A 53 -20.53 -16.17 6.94
CA ASP A 53 -21.76 -15.37 6.89
C ASP A 53 -23.02 -16.19 6.56
N VAL A 54 -22.87 -17.48 6.24
CA VAL A 54 -23.93 -18.30 5.63
C VAL A 54 -24.32 -19.48 6.52
N ASP A 55 -23.40 -19.97 7.36
CA ASP A 55 -23.65 -21.10 8.26
C ASP A 55 -23.91 -20.59 9.70
N PRO A 56 -25.14 -20.68 10.21
CA PRO A 56 -25.46 -20.30 11.59
C PRO A 56 -24.78 -21.21 12.64
N ASN A 57 -24.21 -22.35 12.21
CA ASN A 57 -23.43 -23.26 13.04
C ASN A 57 -21.92 -23.12 12.81
N PHE A 58 -21.46 -22.09 12.09
CA PHE A 58 -20.04 -21.86 11.84
C PHE A 58 -19.27 -21.81 13.16
N ARG A 59 -18.45 -22.83 13.42
CA ARG A 59 -17.69 -22.94 14.68
C ARG A 59 -16.28 -22.37 14.61
N GLY A 60 -15.86 -21.82 13.48
CA GLY A 60 -14.47 -21.37 13.23
C GLY A 60 -13.45 -22.53 13.19
N SER A 61 -13.73 -23.64 13.86
CA SER A 61 -12.93 -24.86 13.94
C SER A 61 -12.79 -25.63 12.62
N ASP A 62 -13.56 -25.27 11.60
CA ASP A 62 -13.46 -25.88 10.27
C ASP A 62 -12.35 -25.22 9.43
N PHE A 63 -11.92 -24.00 9.82
CA PHE A 63 -10.81 -23.24 9.21
C PHE A 63 -9.71 -23.05 10.24
N ASN A 64 -8.90 -24.10 10.42
CA ASN A 64 -7.79 -24.12 11.37
C ASN A 64 -6.49 -23.55 10.80
N SER A 65 -6.46 -23.12 9.54
CA SER A 65 -5.26 -22.54 8.95
C SER A 65 -5.23 -21.02 9.17
N PRO A 66 -4.14 -20.46 9.69
CA PRO A 66 -3.91 -19.01 9.71
C PRO A 66 -4.01 -18.36 8.32
N GLU A 67 -3.90 -19.15 7.25
CA GLU A 67 -4.01 -18.70 5.86
C GLU A 67 -5.45 -18.39 5.41
N ASP A 68 -6.44 -18.79 6.21
CA ASP A 68 -7.88 -18.57 5.93
C ASP A 68 -8.43 -17.28 6.55
N TRP A 69 -7.60 -16.54 7.29
CA TRP A 69 -8.04 -15.38 8.07
C TRP A 69 -7.24 -14.12 7.72
N LEU A 70 -7.90 -12.96 7.82
CA LEU A 70 -7.18 -11.70 7.94
C LEU A 70 -6.49 -11.62 9.29
N HIS A 71 -5.37 -10.91 9.32
CA HIS A 71 -4.56 -10.72 10.52
C HIS A 71 -4.66 -9.25 10.93
N ILE A 72 -5.41 -9.02 12.01
CA ILE A 72 -5.82 -7.69 12.48
C ILE A 72 -4.95 -7.31 13.69
N PRO A 73 -4.21 -6.18 13.63
CA PRO A 73 -3.45 -5.67 14.76
C PRO A 73 -4.39 -5.01 15.77
N ILE A 74 -4.45 -5.52 16.99
CA ILE A 74 -5.28 -4.98 18.08
C ILE A 74 -4.36 -4.50 19.20
N GLU A 75 -4.62 -3.30 19.74
CA GLU A 75 -3.87 -2.81 20.89
C GLU A 75 -3.99 -3.81 22.05
N ALA A 76 -2.85 -4.23 22.61
CA ALA A 76 -2.82 -5.22 23.67
C ALA A 76 -3.60 -4.69 24.90
N PRO A 77 -4.56 -5.47 25.44
CA PRO A 77 -5.38 -5.01 26.53
C PRO A 77 -4.54 -4.80 27.78
N ARG A 78 -4.85 -3.75 28.57
CA ARG A 78 -4.04 -3.31 29.70
C ARG A 78 -3.69 -4.41 30.71
N PHE A 79 -4.59 -5.37 30.93
CA PHE A 79 -4.38 -6.46 31.88
C PHE A 79 -3.30 -7.47 31.43
N ARG A 80 -2.93 -7.48 30.14
CA ARG A 80 -1.83 -8.28 29.59
C ARG A 80 -0.49 -7.54 29.59
N LEU A 81 -0.49 -6.24 29.87
CA LEU A 81 0.69 -5.40 29.81
C LEU A 81 1.32 -5.24 31.19
N THR A 82 2.66 -5.25 31.25
CA THR A 82 3.40 -4.83 32.43
C THR A 82 3.18 -3.33 32.70
N GLN A 83 3.42 -2.87 33.94
CA GLN A 83 3.29 -1.44 34.27
C GLN A 83 4.14 -0.54 33.35
N GLY A 84 5.35 -0.96 33.00
CA GLY A 84 6.21 -0.23 32.06
C GLY A 84 5.60 -0.15 30.66
N GLN A 85 4.96 -1.21 30.18
CA GLN A 85 4.31 -1.24 28.87
C GLN A 85 3.02 -0.41 28.82
N VAL A 86 2.25 -0.34 29.91
CA VAL A 86 1.03 0.50 30.00
C VAL A 86 1.34 1.99 29.80
N ALA A 87 2.52 2.42 30.25
CA ALA A 87 3.00 3.79 30.13
C ALA A 87 3.44 4.16 28.70
N LEU A 88 3.70 3.18 27.82
CA LEU A 88 4.15 3.43 26.44
C LEU A 88 3.06 4.11 25.59
N ARG A 89 3.50 4.95 24.67
CA ARG A 89 2.69 5.55 23.61
C ARG A 89 3.46 5.50 22.28
N PRO A 90 2.96 4.79 21.25
CA PRO A 90 1.79 3.92 21.27
C PRO A 90 1.98 2.70 22.20
N ARG A 91 0.88 2.08 22.64
CA ARG A 91 0.96 0.81 23.37
C ARG A 91 1.31 -0.35 22.42
N PRO A 92 1.83 -1.48 22.93
CA PRO A 92 2.07 -2.66 22.11
C PRO A 92 0.80 -3.18 21.44
N PHE A 93 0.93 -3.71 20.23
CA PHE A 93 -0.13 -4.38 19.49
C PHE A 93 0.10 -5.89 19.48
N GLU A 94 -0.99 -6.65 19.50
CA GLU A 94 -1.03 -8.10 19.26
C GLU A 94 -1.78 -8.35 17.95
N ILE A 95 -1.36 -9.35 17.17
CA ILE A 95 -2.01 -9.69 15.91
C ILE A 95 -2.94 -10.88 16.12
N PHE A 96 -4.18 -10.74 15.64
CA PHE A 96 -5.23 -11.72 15.77
C PHE A 96 -5.83 -12.08 14.41
N GLU A 97 -6.12 -13.36 14.22
CA GLU A 97 -6.98 -13.84 13.15
C GLU A 97 -8.39 -13.26 13.33
N GLY A 98 -8.95 -12.69 12.26
CA GLY A 98 -10.24 -12.03 12.32
C GLY A 98 -10.93 -11.89 10.98
N SER A 99 -12.22 -11.59 11.04
CA SER A 99 -13.09 -11.31 9.89
C SER A 99 -13.43 -9.82 9.80
N SER A 100 -14.23 -9.46 8.80
CA SER A 100 -14.81 -8.11 8.68
C SER A 100 -15.58 -7.68 9.94
N HIS A 101 -16.21 -8.62 10.66
CA HIS A 101 -16.93 -8.35 11.91
C HIS A 101 -15.99 -7.99 13.06
N THR A 102 -14.85 -8.68 13.14
CA THR A 102 -13.79 -8.37 14.10
C THR A 102 -13.22 -6.99 13.80
N LEU A 103 -12.92 -6.70 12.53
CA LEU A 103 -12.42 -5.39 12.12
C LEU A 103 -13.39 -4.26 12.46
N LEU A 104 -14.68 -4.44 12.17
CA LEU A 104 -15.73 -3.48 12.53
C LEU A 104 -15.73 -3.19 14.03
N SER A 105 -15.67 -4.23 14.86
CA SER A 105 -15.68 -4.10 16.32
C SER A 105 -14.44 -3.35 16.81
N VAL A 106 -13.26 -3.65 16.27
CA VAL A 106 -12.02 -2.97 16.66
C VAL A 106 -12.03 -1.50 16.25
N MET A 107 -12.42 -1.20 15.00
CA MET A 107 -12.48 0.18 14.52
C MET A 107 -13.56 1.00 15.24
N TYR A 108 -14.69 0.39 15.59
CA TYR A 108 -15.73 1.01 16.41
C TYR A 108 -15.19 1.37 17.81
N CYS A 109 -14.56 0.41 18.51
CA CYS A 109 -14.00 0.66 19.83
C CYS A 109 -12.84 1.66 19.83
N ALA A 110 -12.10 1.77 18.72
CA ALA A 110 -11.02 2.73 18.54
C ALA A 110 -11.49 4.11 18.03
N ALA A 111 -12.81 4.32 17.83
CA ALA A 111 -13.38 5.52 17.22
C ALA A 111 -12.74 5.87 15.85
N HIS A 112 -12.45 4.84 15.05
CA HIS A 112 -11.85 4.95 13.72
C HIS A 112 -12.86 4.82 12.57
N LEU A 113 -14.14 4.62 12.88
CA LEU A 113 -15.18 4.62 11.85
C LEU A 113 -15.44 6.06 11.34
N PRO A 114 -15.72 6.23 10.04
CA PRO A 114 -15.88 7.54 9.43
C PRO A 114 -17.21 8.19 9.86
N GLY A 115 -17.22 9.51 10.05
CA GLY A 115 -18.41 10.25 10.48
C GLY A 115 -18.57 10.31 12.01
N ALA A 116 -19.78 10.58 12.48
CA ALA A 116 -20.04 10.81 13.90
C ALA A 116 -20.18 9.49 14.67
N GLN A 117 -19.43 9.32 15.76
CA GLN A 117 -19.49 8.13 16.64
C GLN A 117 -20.92 7.80 17.07
N LYS A 118 -21.72 8.82 17.44
CA LYS A 118 -23.11 8.64 17.84
C LYS A 118 -23.98 7.97 16.76
N ALA A 119 -23.75 8.25 15.48
CA ALA A 119 -24.51 7.61 14.41
C ALA A 119 -24.16 6.12 14.29
N TRP A 120 -22.90 5.75 14.58
CA TRP A 120 -22.50 4.35 14.68
C TRP A 120 -23.06 3.69 15.92
N ASP A 121 -23.10 4.39 17.06
CA ASP A 121 -23.76 3.92 18.27
C ASP A 121 -25.23 3.63 17.97
N ASP A 122 -25.97 4.54 17.35
CA ASP A 122 -27.38 4.33 16.99
C ASP A 122 -27.59 3.19 15.96
N LEU A 123 -26.63 2.98 15.06
CA LEU A 123 -26.67 1.91 14.05
C LEU A 123 -26.33 0.54 14.63
N LEU A 124 -25.40 0.47 15.58
CA LEU A 124 -24.86 -0.77 16.14
C LEU A 124 -25.49 -1.15 17.49
N ASP A 125 -26.02 -0.18 18.23
CA ASP A 125 -26.76 -0.35 19.48
C ASP A 125 -28.26 -0.49 19.19
N HIS A 126 -28.87 -1.49 19.82
CA HIS A 126 -30.31 -1.73 19.70
C HIS A 126 -30.98 -1.84 21.08
N GLY A 127 -30.46 -1.15 22.10
CA GLY A 127 -31.16 -0.96 23.37
C GLY A 127 -31.30 -2.21 24.25
N ASN A 128 -30.82 -3.37 23.77
CA ASN A 128 -30.92 -4.66 24.47
C ASN A 128 -29.55 -5.14 24.99
N GLY A 129 -28.50 -4.32 24.90
CA GLY A 129 -27.13 -4.66 25.30
C GLY A 129 -26.43 -5.71 24.43
N ASN A 130 -27.15 -6.34 23.48
CA ASN A 130 -26.61 -7.31 22.54
C ASN A 130 -26.29 -6.65 21.19
N MET A 131 -25.10 -6.07 21.11
CA MET A 131 -24.48 -5.43 19.93
C MET A 131 -24.33 -6.33 18.68
N TYR A 132 -24.83 -7.58 18.71
CA TYR A 132 -24.17 -8.66 17.99
C TYR A 132 -24.76 -9.07 16.64
N LEU A 133 -26.02 -8.76 16.29
CA LEU A 133 -26.65 -9.44 15.14
C LEU A 133 -27.40 -8.57 14.12
N HIS A 134 -27.95 -7.39 14.46
CA HIS A 134 -28.90 -6.74 13.53
C HIS A 134 -28.32 -5.55 12.72
N GLY A 135 -27.55 -4.63 13.32
CA GLY A 135 -26.98 -3.49 12.59
C GLY A 135 -25.67 -3.77 11.82
N LYS A 136 -24.98 -4.89 12.09
CA LYS A 136 -23.66 -5.16 11.51
C LYS A 136 -23.67 -5.29 10.00
N LYS A 137 -24.68 -5.97 9.45
CA LYS A 137 -24.80 -6.17 8.00
C LYS A 137 -24.95 -4.82 7.29
N ASP A 138 -25.79 -3.95 7.83
CA ASP A 138 -26.01 -2.61 7.27
C ASP A 138 -24.77 -1.72 7.45
N ALA A 139 -24.09 -1.80 8.59
CA ALA A 139 -22.83 -1.11 8.83
C ALA A 139 -21.73 -1.53 7.83
N LEU A 140 -21.55 -2.83 7.60
CA LEU A 140 -20.58 -3.36 6.64
C LEU A 140 -20.94 -2.95 5.20
N ALA A 141 -22.22 -3.02 4.85
CA ALA A 141 -22.70 -2.58 3.55
C ALA A 141 -22.44 -1.09 3.31
N ALA A 142 -22.61 -0.24 4.33
CA ALA A 142 -22.27 1.17 4.27
C ALA A 142 -20.75 1.38 4.13
N LEU A 143 -19.94 0.74 4.97
CA LEU A 143 -18.48 0.86 4.95
C LEU A 143 -17.86 0.39 3.62
N ALA A 144 -18.45 -0.62 2.98
CA ALA A 144 -18.04 -1.12 1.66
C ALA A 144 -18.29 -0.16 0.48
N GLN A 145 -19.02 0.94 0.73
CA GLN A 145 -19.33 1.98 -0.26
C GLN A 145 -18.64 3.31 0.05
N LEU A 146 -18.12 3.50 1.26
CA LEU A 146 -17.45 4.73 1.63
C LEU A 146 -16.04 4.78 1.04
N PRO A 147 -15.62 5.90 0.42
CA PRO A 147 -14.25 6.05 -0.07
C PRO A 147 -13.27 6.07 1.11
N LEU A 148 -12.01 5.67 0.86
CA LEU A 148 -10.97 5.64 1.90
C LEU A 148 -10.71 7.05 2.48
N SER A 149 -10.93 8.09 1.68
CA SER A 149 -10.81 9.49 2.09
C SER A 149 -11.85 9.94 3.12
N ALA A 150 -12.92 9.17 3.36
CA ALA A 150 -13.90 9.46 4.41
C ALA A 150 -13.38 9.16 5.83
N TYR A 151 -12.32 8.35 5.94
CA TYR A 151 -11.71 7.96 7.21
C TYR A 151 -10.69 9.01 7.65
N SER A 152 -10.47 9.14 8.97
CA SER A 152 -9.37 9.97 9.49
C SER A 152 -8.01 9.43 9.04
N GLU A 153 -6.97 10.26 9.10
CA GLU A 153 -5.62 9.82 8.76
C GLU A 153 -5.16 8.63 9.63
N GLU A 154 -5.46 8.65 10.94
CA GLU A 154 -5.12 7.52 11.81
C GLU A 154 -5.85 6.24 11.40
N ALA A 155 -7.13 6.34 11.03
CA ALA A 155 -7.92 5.20 10.57
C ALA A 155 -7.43 4.66 9.23
N GLN A 156 -7.02 5.53 8.30
CA GLN A 156 -6.40 5.10 7.03
C GLN A 156 -5.06 4.38 7.27
N ILE A 157 -4.23 4.90 8.18
CA ILE A 157 -2.97 4.24 8.59
C ILE A 157 -3.25 2.88 9.25
N TYR A 158 -4.31 2.78 10.04
CA TYR A 158 -4.70 1.52 10.67
C TYR A 158 -5.13 0.49 9.61
N LEU A 159 -6.01 0.87 8.69
CA LEU A 159 -6.48 0.02 7.59
C LEU A 159 -5.35 -0.43 6.66
N SER A 160 -4.39 0.45 6.40
CA SER A 160 -3.22 0.13 5.56
C SER A 160 -2.28 -0.89 6.19
N ARG A 161 -2.39 -1.10 7.52
CA ARG A 161 -1.58 -2.03 8.31
C ARG A 161 -2.22 -3.39 8.56
N LEU A 162 -3.38 -3.67 7.96
CA LEU A 162 -3.95 -5.01 7.97
C LEU A 162 -3.05 -5.98 7.21
N PHE A 163 -2.97 -7.22 7.69
CA PHE A 163 -2.20 -8.28 7.07
C PHE A 163 -3.15 -9.30 6.44
N ILE A 164 -2.79 -9.76 5.24
CA ILE A 164 -3.53 -10.79 4.50
C ILE A 164 -2.58 -11.91 4.06
N PRO A 165 -2.99 -13.17 4.16
CA PRO A 165 -2.26 -14.28 3.55
C PRO A 165 -2.12 -14.08 2.04
N ARG A 166 -0.89 -14.21 1.53
CA ARG A 166 -0.62 -14.06 0.10
C ARG A 166 -1.43 -15.02 -0.75
N VAL A 167 -1.63 -16.25 -0.27
CA VAL A 167 -2.45 -17.28 -0.93
C VAL A 167 -3.90 -16.84 -1.04
N MET A 168 -4.46 -16.27 0.04
CA MET A 168 -5.82 -15.72 0.06
C MET A 168 -5.94 -14.55 -0.93
N LEU A 169 -5.01 -13.60 -0.88
CA LEU A 169 -5.00 -12.45 -1.78
C LEU A 169 -4.88 -12.90 -3.25
N GLN A 170 -3.99 -13.84 -3.54
CA GLN A 170 -3.80 -14.38 -4.89
C GLN A 170 -5.10 -15.02 -5.41
N ARG A 171 -5.71 -15.92 -4.62
CA ARG A 171 -6.98 -16.56 -4.99
C ARG A 171 -8.07 -15.53 -5.27
N TRP A 172 -8.15 -14.47 -4.47
CA TRP A 172 -9.14 -13.42 -4.66
C TRP A 172 -8.88 -12.59 -5.93
N LEU A 173 -7.62 -12.34 -6.29
CA LEU A 173 -7.23 -11.63 -7.51
C LEU A 173 -7.42 -12.46 -8.78
N ASP A 174 -7.13 -13.75 -8.74
CA ASP A 174 -7.28 -14.66 -9.88
C ASP A 174 -8.74 -14.70 -10.39
N LEU A 175 -9.71 -14.52 -9.50
CA LEU A 175 -11.13 -14.42 -9.84
C LEU A 175 -11.51 -13.11 -10.55
N ARG A 176 -10.67 -12.08 -10.48
CA ARG A 176 -10.98 -10.70 -10.94
C ARG A 176 -10.17 -10.28 -12.16
N SER A 177 -8.92 -10.70 -12.25
CA SER A 177 -8.08 -10.33 -13.37
C SER A 177 -6.89 -11.27 -13.54
N SER A 178 -6.68 -11.74 -14.76
CA SER A 178 -5.49 -12.48 -15.15
C SER A 178 -4.20 -11.65 -15.08
N GLN A 179 -4.29 -10.32 -15.00
CA GLN A 179 -3.12 -9.43 -14.91
C GLN A 179 -2.29 -9.64 -13.63
N PHE A 180 -2.90 -10.22 -12.59
CA PHE A 180 -2.25 -10.44 -11.30
C PHE A 180 -1.93 -11.92 -11.04
N ALA A 181 -2.05 -12.78 -12.06
CA ALA A 181 -1.78 -14.20 -11.93
C ALA A 181 -0.35 -14.44 -11.40
N GLY A 182 -0.25 -15.15 -10.28
CA GLY A 182 1.02 -15.52 -9.65
C GLY A 182 1.83 -14.37 -9.03
N VAL A 183 1.29 -13.15 -8.94
CA VAL A 183 2.02 -11.98 -8.41
C VAL A 183 2.39 -12.16 -6.93
N PHE A 184 1.51 -12.76 -6.14
CA PHE A 184 1.70 -12.98 -4.70
C PHE A 184 2.08 -14.42 -4.37
N CYS A 185 1.83 -15.38 -5.27
CA CYS A 185 2.26 -16.77 -5.14
C CYS A 185 2.90 -17.25 -6.45
N PRO A 186 4.11 -16.80 -6.81
CA PRO A 186 4.78 -17.27 -8.00
C PRO A 186 5.13 -18.76 -7.81
N ASP A 187 4.79 -19.59 -8.80
CA ASP A 187 5.20 -20.99 -8.82
C ASP A 187 6.72 -21.07 -8.61
N ARG A 188 7.15 -21.89 -7.64
CA ARG A 188 8.57 -22.04 -7.24
C ARG A 188 9.45 -22.71 -8.31
N SER A 189 9.01 -22.76 -9.56
CA SER A 189 9.62 -23.49 -10.66
C SER A 189 10.30 -22.52 -11.63
N GLY A 190 11.51 -22.05 -11.28
CA GLY A 190 12.39 -21.38 -12.24
C GLY A 190 13.00 -20.07 -11.73
N ASP A 191 14.29 -20.16 -11.41
CA ASP A 191 15.38 -19.16 -11.44
C ASP A 191 15.17 -17.68 -11.05
N ASP A 192 16.19 -17.21 -10.31
CA ASP A 192 16.58 -15.83 -10.03
C ASP A 192 15.54 -14.93 -9.34
N ARG A 193 15.41 -15.14 -8.02
CA ARG A 193 14.97 -14.08 -7.10
C ARG A 193 16.01 -12.94 -7.14
N PRO A 194 15.66 -11.70 -7.52
CA PRO A 194 16.39 -10.56 -6.97
C PRO A 194 16.16 -10.58 -5.45
N ALA A 195 17.26 -10.53 -4.71
CA ALA A 195 17.33 -10.69 -3.26
C ALA A 195 16.16 -10.05 -2.49
N SER A 196 15.41 -10.92 -1.79
CA SER A 196 14.69 -10.68 -0.52
C SER A 196 14.50 -9.21 -0.12
N ARG A 197 13.49 -8.54 -0.70
CA ARG A 197 12.95 -7.34 -0.09
C ARG A 197 11.97 -7.78 1.00
N ALA A 198 12.17 -7.32 2.24
CA ALA A 198 11.29 -7.64 3.36
C ALA A 198 9.83 -7.32 2.98
N ALA A 199 8.97 -8.34 3.06
CA ALA A 199 7.58 -8.28 2.60
C ALA A 199 6.75 -7.25 3.38
N ASN A 200 7.11 -7.05 4.65
CA ASN A 200 6.33 -6.28 5.61
C ASN A 200 7.14 -5.17 6.28
N ASP A 201 8.23 -4.71 5.66
CA ASP A 201 9.11 -3.72 6.27
C ASP A 201 8.33 -2.44 6.64
N HIS A 202 8.58 -1.94 7.85
CA HIS A 202 8.00 -0.71 8.38
C HIS A 202 8.75 0.50 7.81
N SER A 203 8.96 0.55 6.49
CA SER A 203 9.34 1.81 5.87
C SER A 203 8.08 2.64 5.69
N SER A 204 7.77 3.48 6.68
CA SER A 204 6.94 4.70 6.54
C SER A 204 7.54 5.71 5.56
N HIS A 205 8.60 5.32 4.84
CA HIS A 205 9.02 6.03 3.67
C HIS A 205 8.05 5.65 2.55
N PRO A 206 7.40 6.62 1.86
CA PRO A 206 6.98 6.33 0.50
C PRO A 206 8.18 5.66 -0.12
N GLU A 207 7.94 4.56 -0.83
CA GLU A 207 9.01 3.84 -1.51
C GLU A 207 10.01 4.89 -1.96
N GLN A 208 11.24 4.81 -1.46
CA GLN A 208 12.34 5.37 -2.23
C GLN A 208 12.27 4.54 -3.51
N GLY A 209 11.34 4.92 -4.38
CA GLY A 209 11.35 4.61 -5.77
C GLY A 209 12.78 4.91 -6.12
N LYS A 210 13.42 3.90 -6.69
CA LYS A 210 14.66 4.07 -7.44
C LYS A 210 14.61 5.49 -7.98
N ARG A 211 15.44 6.38 -7.45
CA ARG A 211 15.41 7.83 -7.74
C ARG A 211 15.72 8.00 -9.22
N GLY A 212 14.73 7.76 -10.08
CA GLY A 212 14.56 8.45 -11.33
C GLY A 212 14.20 9.85 -10.92
N ARG A 213 15.22 10.69 -10.77
CA ARG A 213 15.06 12.15 -10.66
C ARG A 213 14.01 12.57 -11.70
N PRO A 214 13.01 13.41 -11.36
CA PRO A 214 12.01 13.84 -12.33
C PRO A 214 12.75 14.30 -13.59
N THR A 215 12.49 13.60 -14.70
CA THR A 215 13.00 13.98 -16.01
C THR A 215 12.28 15.28 -16.32
N LEU A 216 12.95 16.40 -16.09
CA LEU A 216 12.45 17.71 -16.51
C LEU A 216 12.12 17.61 -18.00
N ALA A 217 10.96 18.12 -18.42
CA ALA A 217 10.46 17.97 -19.78
C ALA A 217 11.49 18.44 -20.84
N ALA A 218 12.30 19.45 -20.50
CA ALA A 218 13.37 19.95 -21.36
C ALA A 218 14.50 18.92 -21.63
N TRP A 219 14.64 17.85 -20.85
CA TRP A 219 15.80 16.96 -20.90
C TRP A 219 15.89 16.12 -22.18
N GLU A 220 14.76 15.66 -22.71
CA GLU A 220 14.73 14.93 -23.98
C GLU A 220 15.20 15.82 -25.14
N ARG A 221 14.79 17.09 -25.12
CA ARG A 221 15.18 18.08 -26.12
C ARG A 221 16.65 18.47 -26.00
N ILE A 222 17.12 18.71 -24.77
CA ILE A 222 18.53 18.97 -24.46
C ILE A 222 19.43 17.82 -24.93
N THR A 223 19.00 16.57 -24.77
CA THR A 223 19.77 15.41 -25.23
C THR A 223 19.88 15.37 -26.76
N THR A 224 18.79 15.67 -27.47
CA THR A 224 18.78 15.75 -28.94
C THR A 224 19.72 16.86 -29.44
N TRP A 225 19.63 18.06 -28.85
CA TRP A 225 20.50 19.17 -29.21
C TRP A 225 21.96 18.95 -28.83
N ALA A 226 22.23 18.24 -27.73
CA ALA A 226 23.59 17.91 -27.31
C ALA A 226 24.29 17.05 -28.36
N LEU A 227 23.61 16.00 -28.86
CA LEU A 227 24.16 15.12 -29.90
C LEU A 227 24.33 15.86 -31.23
N GLN A 228 23.41 16.76 -31.60
CA GLN A 228 23.53 17.56 -32.82
C GLN A 228 24.69 18.57 -32.75
N LEU A 229 24.79 19.32 -31.65
CA LEU A 229 25.84 20.32 -31.47
C LEU A 229 27.22 19.69 -31.29
N ASP A 230 27.32 18.52 -30.68
CA ASP A 230 28.58 17.76 -30.57
C ASP A 230 29.02 17.23 -31.95
N ALA A 231 28.08 16.75 -32.78
CA ALA A 231 28.37 16.35 -34.15
C ALA A 231 28.80 17.54 -35.04
N ASP A 232 28.17 18.70 -34.88
CA ASP A 232 28.48 19.91 -35.65
C ASP A 232 29.78 20.60 -35.17
N PHE A 233 30.13 20.47 -33.89
CA PHE A 233 31.28 21.13 -33.25
C PHE A 233 31.99 20.22 -32.22
N PRO A 234 32.71 19.18 -32.67
CA PRO A 234 33.27 18.15 -31.78
C PRO A 234 34.38 18.66 -30.83
N ASP A 235 35.05 19.76 -31.19
CA ASP A 235 36.10 20.37 -30.37
C ASP A 235 35.55 21.39 -29.34
N MET A 236 34.22 21.58 -29.28
CA MET A 236 33.61 22.55 -28.37
C MET A 236 33.82 22.15 -26.90
N PRO A 237 34.32 23.05 -26.03
CA PRO A 237 34.43 22.75 -24.61
C PRO A 237 33.07 22.38 -24.01
N ARG A 238 32.99 21.25 -23.29
CA ARG A 238 31.74 20.74 -22.68
C ARG A 238 30.99 21.78 -21.84
N LYS A 239 31.72 22.69 -21.19
CA LYS A 239 31.15 23.82 -20.43
C LYS A 239 30.45 24.83 -21.32
N GLU A 240 31.03 25.15 -22.48
CA GLU A 240 30.42 26.04 -23.47
C GLU A 240 29.18 25.39 -24.10
N LEU A 241 29.26 24.09 -24.40
CA LEU A 241 28.14 23.29 -24.89
C LEU A 241 26.97 23.28 -23.89
N ALA A 242 27.25 23.07 -22.60
CA ALA A 242 26.24 23.11 -21.53
C ALA A 242 25.57 24.48 -21.41
N GLY A 243 26.34 25.57 -21.53
CA GLY A 243 25.81 26.93 -21.52
C GLY A 243 24.86 27.22 -22.67
N ARG A 244 25.21 26.79 -23.90
CA ARG A 244 24.33 26.95 -25.08
C ARG A 244 23.04 26.16 -24.94
N LEU A 245 23.13 24.91 -24.48
CA LEU A 245 21.95 24.06 -24.25
C LEU A 245 21.02 24.63 -23.17
N HIS A 246 21.57 25.27 -22.14
CA HIS A 246 20.80 25.94 -21.09
C HIS A 246 20.02 27.14 -21.64
N GLU A 247 20.66 27.98 -22.46
CA GLU A 247 19.99 29.14 -23.07
C GLU A 247 18.95 28.73 -24.12
N MET A 248 19.21 27.69 -24.91
CA MET A 248 18.21 27.09 -25.81
C MET A 248 17.01 26.57 -25.02
N ALA A 249 17.24 25.86 -23.91
CA ALA A 249 16.17 25.34 -23.07
C ALA A 249 15.33 26.45 -22.40
N LYS A 250 15.93 27.56 -21.97
CA LYS A 250 15.20 28.73 -21.45
C LYS A 250 14.31 29.41 -22.50
N SER A 251 14.69 29.33 -23.78
CA SER A 251 13.91 29.95 -24.86
C SER A 251 12.64 29.17 -25.21
N GLU A 252 12.60 27.87 -24.90
CA GLU A 252 11.50 26.95 -25.27
C GLU A 252 10.66 26.49 -24.07
N PHE A 253 11.24 26.43 -22.86
CA PHE A 253 10.57 25.87 -21.68
C PHE A 253 10.43 26.89 -20.54
N GLY A 254 9.44 26.66 -19.67
CA GLY A 254 9.24 27.48 -18.48
C GLY A 254 10.38 27.34 -17.46
N ALA A 255 10.61 28.36 -16.61
CA ALA A 255 11.72 28.36 -15.64
C ALA A 255 11.73 27.17 -14.66
N GLY A 256 10.58 26.54 -14.41
CA GLY A 256 10.46 25.32 -13.58
C GLY A 256 10.79 24.01 -14.30
N GLU A 257 10.97 24.05 -15.62
CA GLU A 257 11.18 22.89 -16.49
C GLU A 257 12.60 22.83 -17.07
N VAL A 258 13.40 23.88 -16.86
CA VAL A 258 14.78 23.97 -17.35
C VAL A 258 15.75 23.51 -16.27
N PRO A 259 16.56 22.46 -16.51
CA PRO A 259 17.63 22.08 -15.58
C PRO A 259 18.70 23.18 -15.51
N SER A 260 19.32 23.37 -14.35
CA SER A 260 20.48 24.26 -14.22
C SER A 260 21.62 23.82 -15.16
N GLU A 261 22.39 24.78 -15.68
CA GLU A 261 23.59 24.55 -16.51
C GLU A 261 24.56 23.49 -15.91
N SER A 262 24.79 23.52 -14.60
CA SER A 262 25.64 22.54 -13.89
C SER A 262 25.09 21.11 -13.95
N THR A 263 23.77 20.95 -13.98
CA THR A 263 23.09 19.65 -14.15
C THR A 263 23.21 19.16 -15.59
N ILE A 264 23.11 20.06 -16.58
CA ILE A 264 23.34 19.75 -17.99
C ILE A 264 24.78 19.27 -18.19
N LEU A 265 25.77 20.05 -17.73
CA LEU A 265 27.20 19.72 -17.83
C LEU A 265 27.55 18.35 -17.25
N ARG A 266 27.02 18.04 -16.06
CA ARG A 266 27.27 16.74 -15.40
C ARG A 266 26.73 15.57 -16.22
N ARG A 267 25.56 15.72 -16.84
CA ARG A 267 24.95 14.65 -17.65
C ARG A 267 25.54 14.57 -19.06
N LEU A 268 26.01 15.67 -19.64
CA LEU A 268 26.72 15.64 -20.92
C LEU A 268 27.93 14.72 -20.88
N SER A 269 28.70 14.75 -19.79
CA SER A 269 29.85 13.84 -19.64
C SER A 269 29.39 12.38 -19.70
N SER A 270 28.33 12.00 -18.97
CA SER A 270 27.79 10.63 -19.05
C SER A 270 27.13 10.26 -20.37
N LEU A 271 26.67 11.23 -21.17
CA LEU A 271 26.01 10.99 -22.46
C LEU A 271 27.01 10.81 -23.59
N LEU A 272 28.05 11.66 -23.63
CA LEU A 272 29.06 11.68 -24.68
C LEU A 272 30.20 10.69 -24.43
N ASP A 273 30.44 10.28 -23.17
CA ASP A 273 31.42 9.24 -22.84
C ASP A 273 30.89 7.81 -23.07
N ASN A 274 29.58 7.65 -23.35
CA ASN A 274 28.91 6.36 -23.60
C ASN A 274 28.40 6.21 -25.06
N SER A 275 28.72 7.16 -25.93
CA SER A 275 28.34 7.20 -27.36
C SER A 275 29.51 6.90 -28.28
#